data_AF-A0A917VMK6-F1
#
_entry.id   AF-A0A917VMK6-F1
#
_cell.length_a   1.000
_cell.length_b   1.000
_cell.length_c   1.000
_cell.angle_alpha   90.00
_cell.angle_beta   90.00
_cell.angle_gamma   90.00
#
_symmetry.space_group_name_H-M   'P 1'
#
loop_
_entity.id
_entity.type
_entity.pdbx_description
1 polymer ?
#
loop_
_entity_poly.entity_id
_entity_poly.type
_entity_poly.pdbx_seq_one_letter_code
_entity_poly.pdbx_strand_id
1 'polypeptide(L)'
;MTGTIEVTDPARTPDGGMAALWMLSWPLQRAVSADPITIRAHYGRGFHHPHLGGGTVGEWPLNVFDSEQAAHETPTLRAIIAAELHNIVYQRDWRIVPATAGRPAGERPGAG
;
A
#
# COMPACT_ATOMS: atom_id res chain seq x y z
N MET A 1 5.82 20.72 4.26
CA MET A 1 6.64 19.50 4.35
C MET A 1 6.59 18.80 3.00
N THR A 2 7.73 18.54 2.37
CA THR A 2 7.82 17.81 1.10
C THR A 2 8.19 16.35 1.37
N GLY A 3 7.61 15.42 0.61
CA GLY A 3 8.01 14.00 0.63
C GLY A 3 9.30 13.78 -0.17
N THR A 4 9.97 12.66 0.09
CA THR A 4 11.16 12.19 -0.64
C THR A 4 10.86 10.83 -1.24
N ILE A 5 11.24 10.63 -2.49
CA ILE A 5 11.17 9.35 -3.17
C ILE A 5 12.59 8.78 -3.26
N GLU A 6 12.80 7.60 -2.70
CA GLU A 6 13.99 6.80 -2.91
C GLU A 6 13.70 5.76 -3.99
N VAL A 7 14.65 5.59 -4.92
CA VAL A 7 14.52 4.68 -6.06
C VAL A 7 15.71 3.75 -6.07
N THR A 8 15.45 2.48 -6.35
CA THR A 8 16.51 1.49 -6.62
C THR A 8 16.56 1.20 -8.11
N ASP A 9 17.78 1.06 -8.63
CA ASP A 9 17.96 0.49 -9.95
C ASP A 9 17.50 -0.98 -9.96
N PRO A 10 17.01 -1.50 -11.10
CA PRO A 10 16.67 -2.91 -11.23
C PRO A 10 17.84 -3.81 -10.81
N ALA A 11 17.63 -4.64 -9.81
CA ALA A 11 18.65 -5.51 -9.24
C ALA A 11 18.15 -6.96 -9.13
N ARG A 12 19.09 -7.91 -9.18
CA ARG A 12 18.79 -9.33 -8.97
C ARG A 12 18.31 -9.56 -7.54
N THR A 13 17.22 -10.31 -7.41
CA THR A 13 16.68 -10.72 -6.12
C THR A 13 17.21 -12.11 -5.71
N PRO A 14 17.23 -12.46 -4.41
CA PRO A 14 17.77 -13.73 -3.94
C PRO A 14 17.11 -14.98 -4.52
N ASP A 15 15.85 -14.87 -4.95
CA ASP A 15 15.09 -15.93 -5.64
C ASP A 15 15.50 -16.10 -7.11
N GLY A 16 16.45 -15.31 -7.62
CA GLY A 16 16.91 -15.31 -9.00
C GLY A 16 16.10 -14.41 -9.94
N GLY A 17 15.10 -13.68 -9.41
CA GLY A 17 14.32 -12.70 -10.14
C GLY A 17 15.05 -11.38 -10.38
N MET A 18 14.27 -10.33 -10.65
CA MET A 18 14.74 -8.95 -10.71
C MET A 18 13.69 -8.03 -10.12
N ALA A 19 14.10 -6.99 -9.40
CA ALA A 19 13.18 -6.02 -8.82
C ALA A 19 13.74 -4.60 -8.84
N ALA A 20 12.83 -3.63 -8.93
CA ALA A 20 13.04 -2.22 -8.64
C ALA A 20 11.97 -1.74 -7.66
N LEU A 21 12.35 -0.79 -6.81
CA LEU A 21 11.55 -0.23 -5.73
C LEU A 21 11.52 1.29 -5.81
N TRP A 22 10.35 1.85 -5.56
CA TRP A 22 10.12 3.27 -5.28
C TRP A 22 9.50 3.40 -3.90
N MET A 23 10.11 4.19 -3.04
CA MET A 23 9.68 4.37 -1.65
C MET A 23 9.44 5.84 -1.36
N LEU A 24 8.19 6.21 -1.10
CA LEU A 24 7.82 7.57 -0.70
C LEU A 24 7.75 7.66 0.82
N SER A 25 8.59 8.54 1.38
CA SER A 25 8.63 8.87 2.81
C SER A 25 8.46 10.36 3.04
N TRP A 26 7.94 10.75 4.21
CA TRP A 26 7.87 12.16 4.64
C TRP A 26 8.16 12.30 6.14
N PRO A 27 8.54 13.50 6.63
CA PRO A 27 9.02 13.66 8.00
C PRO A 27 8.07 13.14 9.08
N LEU A 28 6.76 13.40 8.95
CA LEU A 28 5.77 12.94 9.93
C LEU A 28 5.64 11.41 9.94
N GLN A 29 5.63 10.76 8.78
CA GLN A 29 5.58 9.29 8.70
C GLN A 29 6.81 8.66 9.35
N ARG A 30 8.01 9.19 9.10
CA ARG A 30 9.23 8.72 9.77
C ARG A 30 9.23 9.00 11.28
N ALA A 31 8.73 10.15 11.71
CA ALA A 31 8.67 10.51 13.13
C ALA A 31 7.79 9.54 13.95
N VAL A 32 6.75 8.98 13.33
CA VAL A 32 5.93 7.92 13.94
C VAL A 32 6.42 6.51 13.60
N SER A 33 7.57 6.37 12.95
CA SER A 33 8.17 5.11 12.49
C SER A 33 7.28 4.28 11.57
N ALA A 34 6.35 4.90 10.84
CA ALA A 34 5.48 4.19 9.88
C ALA A 34 6.29 3.79 8.66
N ASP A 35 5.91 2.71 8.00
CA ASP A 35 6.59 2.25 6.79
C ASP A 35 6.38 3.26 5.64
N PRO A 36 7.33 3.34 4.68
CA PRO A 36 7.13 4.13 3.48
C PRO A 36 6.03 3.54 2.60
N ILE A 37 5.39 4.37 1.80
CA ILE A 37 4.57 3.87 0.68
C ILE A 37 5.54 3.28 -0.33
N THR A 38 5.36 2.00 -0.65
CA THR A 38 6.27 1.29 -1.57
C THR A 38 5.53 0.90 -2.85
N ILE A 39 6.19 1.07 -3.98
CA ILE A 39 5.86 0.41 -5.24
C ILE A 39 7.02 -0.49 -5.60
N ARG A 40 6.72 -1.75 -5.92
CA ARG A 40 7.68 -2.75 -6.37
C ARG A 40 7.32 -3.20 -7.76
N ALA A 41 8.21 -3.00 -8.72
CA ALA A 41 8.16 -3.70 -10.00
C ALA A 41 9.11 -4.88 -9.95
N HIS A 42 8.66 -6.08 -10.26
CA HIS A 42 9.52 -7.26 -10.20
C HIS A 42 9.14 -8.36 -11.17
N TYR A 43 10.13 -9.16 -11.53
CA TYR A 43 9.98 -10.37 -12.32
C TYR A 43 10.57 -11.53 -11.51
N GLY A 44 9.68 -12.24 -10.82
CA GLY A 44 10.04 -13.38 -9.98
C GLY A 44 10.45 -14.60 -10.80
N ARG A 45 11.21 -15.50 -10.17
CA ARG A 45 11.60 -16.76 -10.82
C ARG A 45 10.37 -17.63 -11.08
N GLY A 46 10.11 -17.92 -12.35
CA GLY A 46 8.98 -18.75 -12.78
C GLY A 46 7.70 -17.97 -13.11
N PHE A 47 7.73 -16.64 -13.04
CA PHE A 47 6.62 -15.83 -13.54
C PHE A 47 6.64 -15.78 -15.06
N HIS A 48 5.46 -15.75 -15.68
CA HIS A 48 5.32 -15.59 -17.12
C HIS A 48 5.44 -14.13 -17.58
N HIS A 49 5.27 -13.17 -16.65
CA HIS A 49 5.35 -11.73 -16.90
C HIS A 49 5.73 -10.99 -15.60
N PRO A 50 6.22 -9.73 -15.69
CA PRO A 50 6.52 -8.95 -14.50
C PRO A 50 5.24 -8.49 -13.79
N HIS A 51 5.38 -8.13 -12.53
CA HIS A 51 4.29 -7.68 -11.68
C HIS A 51 4.63 -6.37 -10.97
N LEU A 52 3.59 -5.61 -10.65
CA LEU A 52 3.60 -4.52 -9.68
C LEU A 52 3.08 -5.04 -8.33
N GLY A 53 3.61 -4.49 -7.24
CA GLY A 53 3.14 -4.74 -5.89
C GLY A 53 3.39 -3.55 -4.98
N GLY A 54 2.80 -3.58 -3.78
CA GLY A 54 3.13 -2.66 -2.69
C GLY A 54 3.99 -3.30 -1.62
N GLY A 55 4.32 -2.57 -0.56
CA GLY A 55 4.97 -3.12 0.64
C GLY A 55 4.04 -4.03 1.46
N THR A 56 2.73 -3.80 1.37
CA THR A 56 1.69 -4.49 2.16
C THR A 56 0.60 -5.14 1.31
N VAL A 57 0.62 -4.87 0.00
CA VAL A 57 -0.41 -5.30 -0.94
C VAL A 57 0.19 -6.11 -2.09
N GLY A 58 -0.57 -7.10 -2.54
CA GLY A 58 -0.08 -8.21 -3.36
C GLY A 58 0.23 -7.87 -4.82
N GLU A 59 0.02 -8.86 -5.69
CA GLU A 59 0.53 -8.85 -7.05
C GLU A 59 -0.50 -8.33 -8.06
N TRP A 60 -0.08 -7.40 -8.91
CA TRP A 60 -0.80 -6.89 -10.08
C TRP A 60 0.03 -7.10 -11.34
N PRO A 61 -0.59 -7.35 -12.50
CA PRO A 61 0.14 -7.56 -13.74
C PRO A 61 0.90 -6.29 -14.17
N LEU A 62 2.12 -6.46 -14.69
CA LEU A 62 2.91 -5.42 -15.36
C LEU A 62 3.24 -5.89 -16.77
N ASN A 63 2.33 -5.72 -17.71
CA ASN A 63 2.52 -6.10 -19.10
C ASN A 63 2.82 -4.86 -19.94
N VAL A 64 4.03 -4.33 -19.77
CA VAL A 64 4.48 -3.09 -20.41
C VAL A 64 5.70 -3.38 -21.27
N PHE A 65 5.60 -3.04 -22.55
CA PHE A 65 6.64 -3.22 -23.56
C PHE A 65 7.16 -1.89 -24.13
N ASP A 66 6.43 -0.79 -23.89
CA ASP A 66 6.77 0.54 -24.35
C ASP A 66 6.31 1.63 -23.35
N SER A 67 6.70 2.88 -23.62
CA SER A 67 6.39 4.02 -22.74
C SER A 67 4.91 4.41 -22.71
N GLU A 68 4.15 4.14 -23.78
CA GLU A 68 2.72 4.46 -23.84
C GLU A 68 1.94 3.51 -22.91
N GLN A 69 2.26 2.22 -22.97
CA GLN A 69 1.74 1.21 -22.05
C GLN A 69 2.14 1.52 -20.60
N ALA A 70 3.37 1.97 -20.37
CA ALA A 70 3.81 2.39 -19.03
C ALA A 70 2.95 3.54 -18.49
N ALA A 71 2.58 4.52 -19.33
CA ALA A 71 1.73 5.62 -18.93
C ALA A 71 0.30 5.15 -18.58
N HIS A 72 -0.20 4.12 -19.28
CA HIS A 72 -1.50 3.50 -18.98
C HIS A 72 -1.57 2.81 -17.61
N GLU A 73 -0.43 2.49 -16.98
CA GLU A 73 -0.40 1.92 -15.62
C GLU A 73 -0.66 2.94 -14.51
N THR A 74 -0.77 4.24 -14.83
CA THR A 74 -1.02 5.29 -13.83
C THR A 74 -2.20 4.97 -12.87
N PRO A 75 -3.37 4.48 -13.35
CA PRO A 75 -4.47 4.10 -12.46
C PRO A 75 -4.11 2.93 -11.53
N THR A 76 -3.38 1.93 -12.04
CA THR A 76 -2.87 0.80 -11.25
C THR A 76 -1.97 1.30 -10.13
N LEU A 77 -0.96 2.12 -10.46
CA LEU A 77 -0.04 2.69 -9.46
C LEU A 77 -0.79 3.50 -8.39
N ARG A 78 -1.80 4.28 -8.77
CA ARG A 78 -2.65 5.02 -7.81
C ARG A 78 -3.43 4.08 -6.90
N ALA A 79 -3.96 2.98 -7.42
CA ALA A 79 -4.67 1.98 -6.62
C ALA A 79 -3.74 1.32 -5.61
N ILE A 80 -2.52 0.94 -6.01
CA ILE A 80 -1.49 0.39 -5.12
C ILE A 80 -1.17 1.39 -4.01
N ILE A 81 -0.89 2.64 -4.35
CA ILE A 81 -0.59 3.71 -3.38
C ILE A 81 -1.74 3.91 -2.39
N ALA A 82 -2.99 3.93 -2.87
CA ALA A 82 -4.15 4.10 -2.02
C ALA A 82 -4.31 2.92 -1.04
N ALA A 83 -4.07 1.70 -1.50
CA ALA A 83 -4.14 0.51 -0.67
C ALA A 83 -2.98 0.42 0.35
N GLU A 84 -1.76 0.82 -0.03
CA GLU A 84 -0.63 1.00 0.89
C GLU A 84 -0.96 1.99 2.00
N LEU A 85 -1.48 3.17 1.65
CA LEU A 85 -1.89 4.18 2.62
C LEU A 85 -2.93 3.63 3.60
N HIS A 86 -3.93 2.91 3.09
CA HIS A 86 -4.95 2.27 3.91
C HIS A 86 -4.34 1.27 4.91
N ASN A 87 -3.45 0.40 4.43
CA ASN A 87 -2.81 -0.62 5.24
C ASN A 87 -1.83 -0.05 6.25
N ILE A 88 -1.04 0.96 5.89
CA ILE A 88 -0.13 1.65 6.83
C ILE A 88 -0.95 2.24 7.99
N VAL A 89 -2.10 2.85 7.72
CA VAL A 89 -3.00 3.35 8.78
C VAL A 89 -3.56 2.19 9.61
N TYR A 90 -3.97 1.09 8.98
CA TYR A 90 -4.52 -0.09 9.65
C TYR A 90 -3.49 -0.84 10.51
N GLN A 91 -2.21 -0.82 10.15
CA GLN A 91 -1.16 -1.46 10.93
C GLN A 91 -0.77 -0.65 12.19
N ARG A 92 -1.36 0.53 12.39
CA ARG A 92 -1.16 1.36 13.58
C ARG A 92 -2.26 1.20 14.62
N ASP A 93 -2.16 1.97 15.71
CA ASP A 93 -3.17 2.05 16.74
C ASP A 93 -4.39 2.86 16.26
N TRP A 94 -5.17 2.31 15.32
CA TRP A 94 -6.45 2.88 14.95
C TRP A 94 -7.54 2.31 15.88
N ARG A 95 -8.19 3.20 16.64
CA ARG A 95 -9.45 2.86 17.31
C ARG A 95 -10.57 2.94 16.28
N ILE A 96 -11.13 1.79 15.90
CA ILE A 96 -12.50 1.78 15.37
C ILE A 96 -13.38 2.29 16.49
N VAL A 97 -13.97 3.48 16.35
CA VAL A 97 -15.14 3.83 17.13
C VAL A 97 -16.28 3.01 16.56
N PRO A 98 -16.87 2.04 17.29
CA PRO A 98 -17.97 1.25 16.76
C PRO A 98 -19.13 2.19 16.45
N ALA A 99 -19.58 2.22 15.18
CA ALA A 99 -20.76 2.97 14.76
C ALA A 99 -22.06 2.50 15.46
N THR A 100 -21.99 1.41 16.24
CA THR A 100 -23.13 0.78 16.91
C THR A 100 -23.15 0.96 18.43
N ALA A 101 -22.28 1.79 19.03
CA ALA A 101 -22.40 2.15 20.44
C ALA A 101 -23.55 3.16 20.65
N GLY A 102 -24.79 2.70 20.49
CA GLY A 102 -25.97 3.57 20.42
C GLY A 102 -27.30 2.90 20.68
N ARG A 103 -27.42 2.09 21.74
CA ARG A 103 -28.65 2.07 22.54
C ARG A 103 -28.35 1.66 23.98
N PRO A 104 -28.53 2.54 24.98
CA PRO A 104 -28.54 2.12 26.37
C PRO A 104 -29.65 1.08 26.54
N ALA A 105 -29.35 -0.01 27.23
CA ALA A 105 -30.33 -1.01 27.58
C ALA A 105 -31.41 -0.37 28.48
N GLY A 106 -32.63 -0.25 27.93
CA GLY A 106 -33.89 -0.22 28.66
C GLY A 106 -33.98 0.74 29.84
N GLU A 107 -34.39 1.99 29.56
CA GLU A 107 -35.25 2.70 30.50
C GLU A 107 -36.53 1.87 30.67
N ARG A 108 -36.73 1.27 31.85
CA ARG A 108 -38.01 0.66 32.20
C ARG A 108 -38.98 1.81 32.46
N PRO A 109 -40.14 1.88 31.79
CA PRO A 109 -41.19 2.80 32.20
C PRO A 109 -41.71 2.31 33.55
N GLY A 110 -41.54 3.13 34.59
CA GLY A 110 -42.25 2.94 35.85
C GLY A 110 -43.73 3.22 35.66
N ALA A 111 -44.58 2.37 36.21
CA ALA A 111 -45.95 2.70 36.66
C ALA A 111 -46.53 1.50 37.43
N GLY A 112 -47.11 1.77 38.61
CA GLY A 112 -48.01 0.86 39.33
C GLY A 112 -47.58 0.57 40.76
#